data_AF-A0A7W1H7V9-F1
#
_entry.id   AF-A0A7W1H7V9-F1
#
_cell.length_a   1.000
_cell.length_b   1.000
_cell.length_c   1.000
_cell.angle_alpha   90.00
_cell.angle_beta   90.00
_cell.angle_gamma   90.00
#
_symmetry.space_group_name_H-M   'P 1'
#
loop_
_entity.id
_entity.type
_entity.pdbx_description
1 polymer ?
#
loop_
_entity_poly.entity_id
_entity_poly.type
_entity_poly.pdbx_seq_one_letter_code
_entity_poly.pdbx_strand_id
1 'polypeptide(L)' 'MFQGERYAYGFFDRVVAGRRFVGHGGGAPGMNGELAFEPNGGYVVVVLSNFDPPAAWQMAGFILIRLPALTSMQIR' A
#
# COMPACT_ATOMS: atom_id res chain seq x y z
N MET A 1 -5.15 13.44 -2.94
CA MET A 1 -4.76 13.01 -4.30
C MET A 1 -3.28 13.29 -4.43
N PHE A 2 -2.45 12.27 -4.58
CA PHE A 2 -1.02 12.48 -4.78
C PHE A 2 -0.78 12.79 -6.26
N GLN A 3 0.03 13.81 -6.56
CA GLN A 3 0.34 14.18 -7.94
C GLN A 3 1.09 13.01 -8.61
N GLY A 4 0.55 12.44 -9.68
CA GLY A 4 1.16 11.32 -10.42
C GLY A 4 0.57 9.92 -10.15
N GLU A 5 -0.53 9.79 -9.39
CA GLU A 5 -1.27 8.53 -9.30
C GLU A 5 -1.92 8.17 -10.64
N ARG A 6 -1.76 6.92 -11.08
CA ARG A 6 -2.41 6.37 -12.29
C ARG A 6 -3.37 5.26 -11.89
N TYR A 7 -4.41 5.05 -12.68
CA TYR A 7 -5.41 4.01 -12.42
C TYR A 7 -5.67 3.17 -13.68
N ALA A 8 -5.54 1.85 -13.56
CA ALA A 8 -5.85 0.91 -14.62
C ALA A 8 -6.10 -0.49 -14.05
N TYR A 9 -6.90 -1.30 -14.75
CA TYR A 9 -7.19 -2.70 -14.38
C TYR A 9 -7.67 -2.90 -12.92
N GLY A 10 -8.31 -1.88 -12.33
CA GLY A 10 -8.79 -1.95 -10.93
C GLY A 10 -7.71 -1.67 -9.88
N PHE A 11 -6.58 -1.07 -10.26
CA PHE A 11 -5.49 -0.73 -9.35
C PHE A 11 -5.03 0.71 -9.52
N PHE A 12 -4.69 1.34 -8.39
CA PHE A 12 -3.86 2.52 -8.32
C PHE A 12 -2.38 2.13 -8.45
N ASP A 13 -1.64 2.87 -9.26
CA ASP A 13 -0.17 2.87 -9.35
C ASP A 13 0.34 4.19 -8.76
N ARG A 14 1.06 4.11 -7.64
CA ARG A 14 1.50 5.26 -6.85
C ARG A 14 2.93 5.09 -6.34
N VAL A 15 3.61 6.21 -6.10
CA VAL A 15 4.93 6.23 -5.47
C VAL A 15 4.80 6.72 -4.04
N VAL A 16 5.25 5.92 -3.07
CA VAL A 16 5.24 6.24 -1.64
C VAL A 16 6.65 6.03 -1.09
N ALA A 17 7.21 7.04 -0.43
CA ALA A 17 8.58 6.99 0.12
C ALA A 17 9.64 6.52 -0.92
N GLY A 18 9.52 6.97 -2.17
CA GLY A 18 10.44 6.61 -3.26
C GLY A 18 10.25 5.20 -3.84
N ARG A 19 9.25 4.44 -3.38
CA ARG A 19 8.95 3.08 -3.82
C ARG A 19 7.65 3.03 -4.59
N ARG A 20 7.61 2.25 -5.67
CA ARG A 20 6.40 2.07 -6.49
C ARG A 20 5.52 0.98 -5.90
N PHE A 21 4.27 1.33 -5.62
CA PHE A 21 3.23 0.41 -5.17
C PHE A 21 2.06 0.37 -6.15
N VAL A 22 1.56 -0.83 -6.38
CA VAL A 22 0.31 -1.10 -7.08
C VAL A 22 -0.68 -1.68 -6.08
N GLY A 23 -1.94 -1.26 -6.12
CA GLY A 23 -2.87 -1.59 -5.06
C GLY A 23 -4.27 -1.03 -5.23
N HIS A 24 -5.15 -1.34 -4.30
CA HIS A 24 -6.49 -0.75 -4.26
C HIS A 24 -7.05 -0.77 -2.83
N GLY A 25 -7.77 0.29 -2.48
CA GLY A 25 -8.54 0.36 -1.24
C GLY A 25 -9.96 -0.18 -1.43
N GLY A 26 -10.54 -0.79 -0.41
CA GLY A 26 -11.95 -1.22 -0.40
C GLY A 26 -12.66 -0.66 0.83
N GLY A 27 -13.97 -0.45 0.73
CA GLY A 27 -14.75 0.01 1.87
C GLY A 27 -16.24 -0.07 1.67
N ALA A 28 -16.94 -0.32 2.77
CA ALA A 28 -18.39 -0.26 2.92
C ALA A 28 -18.70 0.09 4.40
N PRO A 29 -19.93 0.45 4.78
CA PRO A 29 -20.26 0.67 6.18
C PRO A 29 -19.84 -0.52 7.06
N GLY A 30 -19.07 -0.26 8.11
CA GLY A 30 -18.48 -1.24 9.03
C GLY A 30 -17.24 -1.97 8.53
N MET A 31 -16.71 -1.65 7.34
CA MET A 31 -15.49 -2.30 6.82
C MET A 31 -14.61 -1.41 5.96
N ASN A 32 -13.30 -1.59 6.08
CA ASN A 32 -12.31 -0.92 5.25
C ASN A 32 -11.09 -1.82 5.01
N GLY A 33 -10.48 -1.70 3.83
CA GLY A 33 -9.28 -2.44 3.48
C GLY A 33 -8.36 -1.67 2.54
N GLU A 34 -7.08 -2.01 2.57
CA GLU A 34 -6.06 -1.55 1.62
C GLU A 34 -5.18 -2.73 1.21
N LEU A 35 -4.96 -2.88 -0.09
CA LEU A 35 -3.88 -3.69 -0.66
C LEU A 35 -2.88 -2.76 -1.31
N ALA A 36 -1.59 -2.94 -1.03
CA ALA A 36 -0.49 -2.30 -1.74
C ALA A 36 0.70 -3.26 -1.84
N PHE A 37 1.23 -3.49 -3.04
CA PHE A 37 2.39 -4.34 -3.27
C PHE A 37 3.37 -3.71 -4.23
N GLU A 38 4.65 -4.04 -4.10
CA GLU A 38 5.68 -3.62 -5.06
C GLU A 38 5.71 -4.61 -6.23
N PRO A 39 5.41 -4.20 -7.48
CA PRO A 39 5.38 -5.14 -8.61
C PRO A 39 6.71 -5.83 -8.89
N ASN A 40 7.82 -5.14 -8.58
CA ASN A 40 9.19 -5.61 -8.79
C ASN A 40 9.98 -5.68 -7.46
N GLY A 41 9.30 -5.60 -6.31
CA GLY A 41 9.92 -5.49 -4.99
C GLY A 41 9.63 -6.67 -4.08
N GLY A 42 9.77 -6.46 -2.77
CA GLY A 42 9.73 -7.52 -1.77
C GLY A 42 8.56 -7.47 -0.80
N TYR A 43 7.77 -6.38 -0.82
CA TYR A 43 6.67 -6.22 0.12
C TYR A 43 5.29 -6.28 -0.55
N VAL A 44 4.41 -7.00 0.13
CA VAL A 44 2.96 -6.95 -0.02
C VAL A 44 2.40 -6.50 1.33
N VAL A 45 1.64 -5.41 1.33
CA VAL A 45 0.98 -4.86 2.52
C VAL A 45 -0.52 -5.00 2.34
N VAL A 46 -1.15 -5.69 3.28
CA VAL A 46 -2.61 -5.84 3.35
C VAL A 46 -3.06 -5.34 4.72
N VAL A 47 -4.00 -4.41 4.74
CA VAL A 47 -4.61 -3.91 5.98
C VAL A 47 -6.11 -4.09 5.87
N LEU A 48 -6.72 -4.69 6.89
CA LEU A 48 -8.18 -4.85 7.01
C LEU A 48 -8.64 -4.25 8.33
N SER A 49 -9.81 -3.64 8.31
CA SER A 49 -10.43 -2.99 9.46
C SER A 49 -11.94 -3.26 9.47
N ASN A 50 -12.48 -3.46 10.67
CA ASN A 50 -13.92 -3.52 10.96
C ASN A 50 -14.51 -2.14 11.33
N PHE A 51 -13.80 -1.07 10.98
CA PHE A 51 -14.27 0.31 11.04
C PHE A 51 -14.52 0.82 9.62
N ASP A 52 -15.33 1.86 9.52
CA ASP A 52 -15.53 2.60 8.28
C ASP A 52 -14.21 3.11 7.69
N PRO A 53 -14.15 3.36 6.36
CA PRO A 53 -13.05 4.12 5.79
C PRO A 53 -12.91 5.48 6.49
N PRO A 54 -11.68 5.96 6.76
CA PRO A 54 -10.42 5.52 6.16
C PRO A 54 -9.49 4.71 7.09
N ALA A 55 -10.00 3.97 8.08
CA ALA A 55 -9.18 3.34 9.13
C ALA A 55 -8.01 2.46 8.59
N ALA A 56 -8.30 1.52 7.68
CA ALA A 56 -7.26 0.68 7.07
C ALA A 56 -6.34 1.49 6.15
N TRP A 57 -6.87 2.48 5.41
CA TRP A 57 -6.09 3.33 4.51
C TRP A 57 -5.04 4.16 5.27
N GLN A 58 -5.40 4.71 6.43
CA GLN A 58 -4.48 5.46 7.29
C GLN A 58 -3.37 4.56 7.85
N MET A 59 -3.73 3.37 8.32
CA MET A 59 -2.74 2.40 8.83
C MET A 59 -1.81 1.91 7.72
N ALA A 60 -2.33 1.67 6.52
CA ALA A 60 -1.49 1.34 5.36
C ALA A 60 -0.51 2.47 5.02
N GLY A 61 -0.98 3.72 5.00
CA GLY A 61 -0.11 4.88 4.82
C GLY A 61 1.02 4.95 5.85
N PHE A 62 0.70 4.70 7.14
CA PHE A 62 1.68 4.65 8.22
C PHE A 62 2.74 3.55 8.00
N ILE A 63 2.31 2.36 7.57
CA ILE A 63 3.20 1.20 7.31
C ILE A 63 4.09 1.45 6.10
N LEU A 64 3.52 1.91 4.97
CA LEU A 64 4.23 2.05 3.70
C LEU A 64 5.44 2.99 3.80
N ILE A 65 5.33 4.07 4.58
CA ILE A 65 6.45 5.01 4.78
C ILE A 65 7.51 4.51 5.78
N ARG A 66 7.32 3.32 6.38
CA ARG A 66 8.19 2.72 7.41
C ARG A 66 8.72 1.35 7.02
N LEU A 67 8.46 0.89 5.80
CA LEU A 67 9.01 -0.38 5.33
C LEU A 67 10.54 -0.31 5.32
N PRO A 68 11.25 -1.33 5.84
CA PRO A 68 12.69 -1.33 5.82
C PRO A 68 13.23 -1.35 4.39
N ALA A 69 14.40 -0.74 4.19
CA ALA A 69 15.14 -0.88 2.95
C ALA A 69 15.41 -2.38 2.72
N LEU A 70 15.22 -2.83 1.47
CA LEU A 70 15.66 -4.16 1.07
C LEU A 70 17.20 -4.13 1.08
N THR A 71 17.79 -4.50 2.21
CA THR A 71 19.23 -4.75 2.28
C THR A 71 19.46 -6.01 1.45
N SER A 72 20.34 -5.94 0.45
CA SER A 72 20.80 -7.14 -0.23
C SER A 72 21.28 -8.11 0.83
N MET A 73 20.61 -9.26 0.94
CA MET A 73 21.02 -10.32 1.87
C MET A 73 22.41 -10.77 1.42
N GLN A 74 23.44 -10.18 2.02
CA GLN A 74 24.83 -10.53 1.73
C GLN A 74 25.09 -11.81 2.52
N ILE A 75 24.90 -12.93 1.85
CA ILE A 75 25.28 -14.25 2.34
C ILE A 75 26.77 -14.14 2.69
N ARG A 76 27.08 -14.19 3.99
CA ARG A 76 28.45 -14.40 4.49
C ARG A 76 28.70 -15.89 4.62
#